data_AF-A0A6C0AKH9-F1
#
_entry.id   AF-A0A6C0AKH9-F1
#
_cell.length_a   1.000
_cell.length_b   1.000
_cell.length_c   1.000
_cell.angle_alpha   90.00
_cell.angle_beta   90.00
_cell.angle_gamma   90.00
#
_symmetry.space_group_name_H-M   'P 1'
#
loop_
_entity.id
_entity.type
_entity.pdbx_description
1 polymer ?
#
loop_
_entity_poly.entity_id
_entity_poly.type
_entity_poly.pdbx_seq_one_letter_code
_entity_poly.pdbx_strand_id
1 'polypeptide(L)' 'MSEVYTYGLIIGAVVVVVLVMYVMDRRGKDQPIEPVDAAKVVGGAGVLTAGVLYALGGADAAEPMVTAVQDMFTGKPSF' A
#
# COMPACT_ATOMS: atom_id res chain seq x y z
N MET A 1 -20.57 0.87 -7.00
CA MET A 1 -19.58 1.17 -5.94
C MET A 1 -18.62 2.20 -6.49
N SER A 2 -18.17 3.16 -5.69
CA SER A 2 -17.18 4.15 -6.15
C SER A 2 -15.85 3.46 -6.47
N GLU A 3 -15.09 3.98 -7.44
CA GLU A 3 -13.80 3.40 -7.84
C GLU A 3 -12.80 3.35 -6.69
N VAL A 4 -12.83 4.36 -5.82
CA VAL A 4 -12.05 4.42 -4.57
C VAL A 4 -12.33 3.21 -3.68
N TYR A 5 -13.59 2.78 -3.57
CA TYR A 5 -13.95 1.61 -2.78
C TYR A 5 -13.38 0.32 -3.40
N THR A 6 -13.44 0.21 -4.73
CA THR A 6 -12.87 -0.93 -5.47
C THR A 6 -11.34 -0.99 -5.29
N TYR A 7 -10.64 0.13 -5.43
CA TYR A 7 -9.19 0.20 -5.23
C TYR A 7 -8.79 -0.13 -3.79
N GLY A 8 -9.52 0.39 -2.81
CA GLY A 8 -9.32 0.06 -1.40
C GLY A 8 -9.49 -1.43 -1.11
N LEU A 9 -10.48 -2.07 -1.74
CA LEU A 9 -10.70 -3.52 -1.61
C LEU A 9 -9.56 -4.33 -2.23
N ILE A 10 -9.07 -3.94 -3.40
CA ILE A 10 -7.93 -4.61 -4.06
C ILE A 10 -6.67 -4.50 -3.18
N ILE A 11 -6.35 -3.30 -2.70
CA ILE A 11 -5.19 -3.09 -1.81
C ILE A 11 -5.34 -3.94 -0.55
N GLY A 12 -6.53 -3.93 0.08
CA GLY A 12 -6.81 -4.75 1.26
C GLY A 12 -6.62 -6.25 1.00
N ALA A 13 -7.11 -6.76 -0.13
CA ALA A 13 -6.94 -8.15 -0.51
C ALA A 13 -5.46 -8.52 -0.69
N VAL A 14 -4.66 -7.69 -1.38
CA VAL A 14 -3.22 -7.95 -1.55
C VAL A 14 -2.49 -7.94 -0.21
N VAL A 15 -2.80 -6.99 0.67
CA VAL A 15 -2.23 -6.92 2.02
C VAL A 15 -2.50 -8.20 2.82
N VAL A 16 -3.73 -8.71 2.79
CA VAL A 16 -4.09 -9.94 3.49
C VAL A 16 -3.32 -11.13 2.92
N VAL A 17 -3.27 -11.28 1.59
CA VAL A 17 -2.54 -12.38 0.94
C VAL A 17 -1.06 -12.34 1.31
N VAL A 18 -0.44 -11.17 1.23
CA VAL A 18 0.99 -10.99 1.55
C VAL A 18 1.27 -11.27 3.03
N LEU A 19 0.38 -10.86 3.94
CA LEU A 19 0.52 -11.18 5.36
C LEU A 19 0.42 -12.68 5.63
N VAL A 20 -0.53 -13.37 4.97
CA VAL A 20 -0.65 -14.84 5.05
C VAL A 20 0.62 -15.51 4.53
N MET A 21 1.14 -15.08 3.37
CA MET A 21 2.39 -15.60 2.82
C MET A 21 3.58 -15.40 3.77
N TYR A 22 3.67 -14.24 4.42
CA TYR A 22 4.71 -13.97 5.43
C TYR A 22 4.60 -14.92 6.63
N VAL A 23 3.39 -15.14 7.15
CA VAL A 23 3.17 -16.08 8.26
C VAL A 23 3.50 -17.51 7.84
N MET A 24 3.12 -17.93 6.63
CA MET A 24 3.46 -19.25 6.10
C MET A 24 4.97 -19.43 5.94
N ASP A 25 5.67 -18.42 5.43
CA ASP A 25 7.14 -18.44 5.28
C ASP A 25 7.86 -18.57 6.63
N ARG A 26 7.47 -17.75 7.62
CA ARG A 26 8.03 -17.82 8.98
C ARG A 26 7.77 -19.18 9.63
N ARG A 27 6.55 -19.70 9.51
CA ARG A 27 6.20 -21.05 10.01
C ARG A 27 6.98 -22.16 9.32
N GLY A 28 7.15 -22.09 8.00
CA GLY A 28 7.90 -23.09 7.23
C GLY A 28 9.39 -23.11 7.57
N LYS A 29 9.91 -22.05 8.21
CA LYS A 29 11.31 -21.90 8.64
C LYS A 29 11.51 -22.05 10.15
N ASP A 30 10.46 -22.39 10.90
CA ASP A 30 10.46 -22.41 12.38
C ASP A 30 10.97 -21.08 13.00
N GLN A 31 10.66 -19.96 12.37
CA GLN A 31 11.06 -18.63 12.82
C GLN A 31 9.91 -17.93 13.54
N PRO A 32 10.21 -17.11 14.57
CA PRO A 32 9.20 -16.29 15.21
C PRO A 32 8.64 -15.27 14.23
N ILE A 33 7.36 -14.93 14.38
CA ILE A 33 6.74 -13.84 13.62
C ILE A 33 7.24 -12.52 14.19
N GLU A 34 7.96 -11.75 13.38
CA GLU A 34 8.41 -10.41 13.76
C GLU A 34 7.44 -9.34 13.23
N PRO A 35 6.82 -8.53 14.11
CA PRO A 35 5.82 -7.53 13.69
C PRO A 35 6.39 -6.43 12.79
N VAL A 36 7.64 -6.02 13.03
CA VAL A 36 8.30 -4.98 12.24
C VAL A 36 8.51 -5.44 10.80
N ASP A 37 8.92 -6.68 10.60
CA ASP A 37 9.09 -7.25 9.27
C ASP A 37 7.74 -7.50 8.58
N ALA A 38 6.72 -7.94 9.31
CA ALA A 38 5.36 -8.03 8.80
C ALA A 38 4.87 -6.66 8.28
N ALA A 39 5.12 -5.60 9.05
CA ALA A 39 4.76 -4.23 8.68
C ALA A 39 5.52 -3.75 7.43
N LYS A 40 6.82 -4.05 7.30
CA LYS A 40 7.60 -3.72 6.09
C LYS A 40 7.05 -4.43 4.86
N VAL A 41 6.75 -5.72 4.99
CA VAL A 41 6.26 -6.57 3.89
C VAL A 41 4.87 -6.13 3.44
N VAL A 42 3.95 -5.93 4.38
CA VAL A 42 2.60 -5.42 4.11
C VAL A 42 2.63 -3.98 3.57
N GLY A 43 3.43 -3.12 4.17
CA GLY A 43 3.59 -1.73 3.73
C GLY A 43 4.15 -1.64 2.30
N GLY A 44 5.19 -2.43 2.00
CA GLY A 44 5.76 -2.53 0.65
C GLY A 44 4.74 -3.05 -0.37
N ALA A 45 3.98 -4.09 -0.03
CA ALA A 45 2.93 -4.61 -0.91
C ALA A 45 1.81 -3.60 -1.16
N GLY A 46 1.42 -2.83 -0.13
CA GLY A 46 0.46 -1.74 -0.27
C GLY A 46 0.93 -0.66 -1.24
N VAL A 47 2.19 -0.22 -1.10
CA VAL A 47 2.79 0.79 -1.99
C VAL A 47 2.88 0.28 -3.43
N LEU A 48 3.34 -0.96 -3.64
CA LEU A 48 3.43 -1.55 -4.98
C LEU A 48 2.05 -1.66 -5.63
N THR A 49 1.05 -2.15 -4.89
CA THR A 49 -0.32 -2.28 -5.39
C THR A 49 -0.94 -0.93 -5.72
N ALA A 50 -0.72 0.07 -4.87
CA ALA A 50 -1.16 1.44 -5.13
C ALA A 50 -0.52 2.00 -6.41
N GLY A 51 0.78 1.76 -6.63
CA GLY A 51 1.47 2.16 -7.85
C GLY A 51 0.92 1.50 -9.12
N VAL A 52 0.57 0.21 -9.05
CA VAL A 52 -0.07 -0.52 -10.15
C VAL A 52 -1.45 0.05 -10.45
N LEU A 53 -2.28 0.27 -9.42
CA LEU A 53 -3.61 0.85 -9.59
C LEU A 53 -3.57 2.27 -10.16
N TYR A 54 -2.59 3.08 -9.72
CA TYR A 54 -2.33 4.39 -10.30
C TYR A 54 -2.02 4.30 -11.80
N ALA A 55 -1.14 3.38 -12.20
CA ALA A 55 -0.78 3.18 -13.61
C ALA A 55 -1.96 2.66 -14.47
N LEU A 56 -2.92 1.96 -13.87
CA LEU A 56 -4.10 1.40 -14.55
C LEU A 56 -5.28 2.38 -14.64
N GLY A 57 -5.11 3.64 -14.24
CA GLY A 57 -6.16 4.66 -14.36
C GLY A 57 -6.71 5.19 -13.02
N GLY A 58 -6.14 4.78 -11.89
CA GLY A 58 -6.49 5.32 -10.57
C GLY A 58 -5.93 6.72 -10.28
N ALA A 59 -5.42 7.43 -11.28
CA ALA A 59 -4.73 8.72 -11.11
C ALA A 59 -5.65 9.81 -10.54
N ASP A 60 -6.92 9.84 -10.97
CA ASP A 60 -7.90 10.84 -10.51
C ASP A 60 -8.21 10.71 -9.01
N ALA A 61 -8.13 9.49 -8.46
CA ALA A 61 -8.30 9.25 -7.03
C ALA A 61 -7.07 9.68 -6.20
N ALA A 62 -5.92 9.90 -6.83
CA ALA A 62 -4.66 10.28 -6.18
C ALA A 62 -4.40 11.79 -6.22
N GLU A 63 -5.17 12.55 -6.98
CA GLU A 63 -4.97 13.99 -7.23
C GLU A 63 -4.72 14.83 -5.96
N PRO A 64 -5.52 14.75 -4.88
CA PRO A 64 -5.26 15.53 -3.66
C PRO A 64 -3.95 15.12 -2.97
N MET A 65 -3.55 13.85 -3.08
CA MET A 65 -2.29 13.35 -2.52
C MET A 65 -1.10 13.81 -3.36
N VAL A 66 -1.24 13.84 -4.70
CA VAL A 66 -0.21 14.35 -5.61
C VAL A 66 0.08 15.82 -5.32
N THR A 67 -0.95 16.65 -5.15
CA THR A 67 -0.78 18.06 -4.78
C THR A 67 -0.05 18.21 -3.44
N ALA A 68 -0.49 17.47 -2.40
CA ALA A 68 0.16 17.53 -1.09
C ALA A 68 1.64 17.10 -1.15
N VAL A 69 1.96 16.06 -1.92
CA VAL A 69 3.35 15.61 -2.11
C VAL A 69 4.17 16.64 -2.89
N GLN A 70 3.60 17.23 -3.95
CA GLN A 70 4.26 18.29 -4.71
C GLN A 70 4.56 19.52 -3.84
N ASP A 71 3.66 19.90 -2.93
CA ASP A 71 3.88 20.98 -1.97
C ASP A 71 5.06 20.67 -1.02
N MET A 72 5.20 19.43 -0.55
CA MET A 72 6.33 18.99 0.27
C MET A 72 7.67 19.09 -0.47
N PHE A 73 7.71 18.81 -1.78
CA PHE A 73 8.92 18.89 -2.60
C PHE A 73 9.25 20.31 -3.08
N THR A 74 8.24 21.17 -3.24
CA THR A 74 8.43 22.57 -3.67
C THR A 74 8.61 23.54 -2.49
N GLY A 75 8.48 23.06 -1.25
CA GLY A 75 8.72 23.84 -0.03
C GLY A 75 7.63 24.87 0.25
N LYS A 76 6.44 24.72 -0.33
CA LYS A 76 5.29 25.60 -0.04
C LYS A 76 4.44 24.92 1.04
N PRO A 77 4.39 25.43 2.28
CA PRO A 77 3.51 24.86 3.29
C PRO A 77 2.06 25.20 2.94
N SER A 78 1.22 24.19 2.74
CA SER A 78 -0.23 24.36 2.72
C SER A 78 -0.77 24.34 4.16
N PHE A 79 -1.21 25.51 4.63
CA PHE A 79 -2.11 25.65 5.77
C PHE A 79 -3.49 26.03 5.25
#